data_AF-A0A2H6GXS5-F1
#
_entry.id   AF-A0A2H6GXS5-F1
#
_cell.length_a   1.000
_cell.length_b   1.000
_cell.length_c   1.000
_cell.angle_alpha   90.00
_cell.angle_beta   90.00
_cell.angle_gamma   90.00
#
_symmetry.space_group_name_H-M   'P 1'
#
loop_
_entity.id
_entity.type
_entity.pdbx_description
1 polymer ?
#
loop_
_entity_poly.entity_id
_entity_poly.type
_entity_poly.pdbx_seq_one_letter_code
_entity_poly.pdbx_strand_id
1 'polypeptide(L)'
;MALQVYAEDKTVSAEKCSVEITGAHSKEEIVEALSKIDYGTVATLDTYRIRSRTMHFANTEDFIFYFASMKGDPKIYQMTLNPSVSLLLNHNEDGLESTCEIEVQGRAEILDATVERKKALLMLSQKSPVVKNMLETGAGSALEVIRMVPEMIKYRVFGEILRGVGPTVLTFGEMHYTEKPTGLMGLAEVWYTELRAPFFTASLVPVFLGAAVAWSMQRVFDPTLFLLTVAGVLFLHAGTNIANDYFDHKNGNDEINKEYLSPFTGGSRMIQKGYLQPNSLLKASFLFFGAGALTGYYLYLATGGRLILGLMLVGLLSGVFYSSPPFNLGNYGVGELLAGLNLGILVTLGSYYVQAGTITSEVAAVSIPVGLLMAAVLYVNEFPDYNADKTVGKNHLVVRLGRRRAVYGFITIITAAYAALVTGVLTGLVTPFTLLGFLTVPHAVRAMKTLWKNYNNSMYLIPACANTIKTHVYTGLLITLGYIVKAAV
;
A
#
# COMPACT_ATOMS: atom_id res chain seq x y z
N MET A 1 -21.91 43.36 4.88
CA MET A 1 -20.54 43.04 5.31
C MET A 1 -20.60 41.69 6.02
N ALA A 2 -19.79 40.73 5.57
CA ALA A 2 -19.76 39.30 5.95
C ALA A 2 -20.84 38.37 5.34
N LEU A 3 -20.94 38.39 4.00
CA LEU A 3 -21.56 37.34 3.18
C LEU A 3 -20.72 37.19 1.91
N GLN A 4 -19.55 36.59 2.03
CA GLN A 4 -18.67 36.10 0.96
C GLN A 4 -17.40 35.57 1.62
N VAL A 5 -17.21 34.26 1.60
CA VAL A 5 -15.96 33.46 1.60
C VAL A 5 -16.38 32.06 2.08
N TYR A 6 -15.95 31.03 1.35
CA TYR A 6 -16.34 29.61 1.43
C TYR A 6 -17.58 29.19 0.63
N ALA A 7 -17.56 29.51 -0.65
CA ALA A 7 -18.07 28.61 -1.68
C ALA A 7 -16.87 28.23 -2.56
N GLU A 8 -16.13 27.19 -2.16
CA GLU A 8 -15.32 26.45 -3.12
C GLU A 8 -16.11 25.19 -3.47
N ASP A 9 -16.39 25.06 -4.76
CA ASP A 9 -17.20 24.04 -5.39
C ASP A 9 -16.80 22.63 -4.96
N LYS A 10 -17.73 21.94 -4.30
CA LYS A 10 -17.73 20.48 -4.19
C LYS A 10 -18.31 19.90 -5.49
N THR A 11 -17.51 19.81 -6.53
CA THR A 11 -17.89 19.10 -7.75
C THR A 11 -17.70 17.60 -7.55
N VAL A 12 -18.76 16.95 -7.07
CA VAL A 12 -18.96 15.52 -7.28
C VAL A 12 -19.43 15.35 -8.73
N SER A 13 -18.54 14.93 -9.63
CA SER A 13 -18.97 14.43 -10.93
C SER A 13 -19.31 12.95 -10.79
N ALA A 14 -20.59 12.63 -10.64
CA ALA A 14 -21.08 11.31 -10.99
C ALA A 14 -21.01 11.21 -12.52
N GLU A 15 -19.89 10.76 -13.08
CA GLU A 15 -19.90 10.28 -14.47
C GLU A 15 -20.92 9.16 -14.54
N LYS A 16 -21.83 9.23 -15.53
CA LYS A 16 -22.89 8.24 -15.75
C LYS A 16 -22.26 6.85 -15.86
N CYS A 17 -22.43 6.06 -14.81
CA CYS A 17 -21.89 4.71 -14.73
C CYS A 17 -22.59 3.83 -15.76
N SER A 18 -21.83 3.08 -16.58
CA SER A 18 -22.38 2.00 -17.38
C SER A 18 -22.75 0.86 -16.43
N VAL A 19 -24.05 0.57 -16.31
CA VAL A 19 -24.54 -0.57 -15.53
C VAL A 19 -24.67 -1.76 -16.47
N GLU A 20 -23.91 -2.82 -16.21
CA GLU A 20 -24.06 -4.08 -16.92
C GLU A 20 -25.06 -4.96 -16.16
N ILE A 21 -26.17 -5.32 -16.81
CA ILE A 21 -27.22 -6.14 -16.23
C ILE A 21 -27.16 -7.53 -16.88
N THR A 22 -27.00 -8.56 -16.07
CA THR A 22 -27.06 -9.96 -16.51
C THR A 22 -28.15 -10.68 -15.72
N GLY A 23 -29.27 -11.02 -16.35
CA GLY A 23 -30.36 -11.75 -15.70
C GLY A 23 -31.74 -11.51 -16.31
N ALA A 24 -32.77 -11.96 -15.60
CA ALA A 24 -34.16 -11.93 -16.06
C ALA A 24 -34.89 -10.61 -15.73
N HIS A 25 -34.36 -9.82 -14.79
CA HIS A 25 -35.04 -8.64 -14.26
C HIS A 25 -34.48 -7.32 -14.77
N SER A 26 -35.35 -6.34 -14.96
CA SER A 26 -34.96 -4.99 -15.35
C SER A 26 -34.49 -4.14 -14.16
N LYS A 27 -33.87 -2.99 -14.45
CA LYS A 27 -33.48 -2.01 -13.42
C LYS A 27 -34.70 -1.54 -12.62
N GLU A 28 -35.80 -1.28 -13.32
CA GLU A 28 -37.05 -0.74 -12.77
C GLU A 28 -37.70 -1.71 -11.78
N GLU A 29 -37.74 -3.01 -12.12
CA GLU A 29 -38.31 -4.05 -11.24
C GLU A 29 -37.55 -4.16 -9.91
N ILE A 30 -36.22 -4.01 -9.95
CA ILE A 30 -35.38 -4.06 -8.74
C ILE A 30 -35.58 -2.80 -7.90
N VAL A 31 -35.72 -1.63 -8.52
CA VAL A 31 -36.02 -0.37 -7.80
C VAL A 31 -37.40 -0.44 -7.15
N GLU A 32 -38.40 -1.03 -7.83
CA GLU A 32 -39.73 -1.26 -7.25
C GLU A 32 -39.65 -2.20 -6.05
N ALA A 33 -38.93 -3.31 -6.15
CA ALA A 33 -38.73 -4.23 -5.02
C ALA A 33 -38.06 -3.54 -3.83
N LEU A 34 -37.04 -2.69 -4.07
CA LEU A 34 -36.38 -1.90 -3.03
C LEU A 34 -37.32 -0.93 -2.31
N SER A 35 -38.32 -0.37 -3.02
CA SER A 35 -39.27 0.57 -2.45
C SER A 35 -40.13 -0.04 -1.34
N LYS A 36 -40.35 -1.37 -1.40
CA LYS A 36 -41.18 -2.15 -0.46
C LYS A 36 -40.43 -2.61 0.81
N ILE A 37 -39.14 -2.34 0.93
CA ILE A 37 -38.29 -2.82 2.04
C ILE A 37 -37.96 -1.69 3.00
N ASP A 38 -38.41 -1.78 4.25
CA ASP A 38 -38.26 -0.69 5.24
C ASP A 38 -36.88 -0.63 5.92
N TYR A 39 -36.20 -1.76 6.05
CA TYR A 39 -34.92 -1.87 6.76
C TYR A 39 -33.99 -2.88 6.09
N GLY A 40 -32.69 -2.66 6.27
CA GLY A 40 -31.67 -3.52 5.70
C GLY A 40 -30.65 -3.97 6.72
N THR A 41 -30.09 -5.16 6.53
CA THR A 41 -29.02 -5.68 7.38
C THR A 41 -27.68 -5.35 6.75
N VAL A 42 -26.92 -4.46 7.39
CA VAL A 42 -25.56 -4.09 6.99
C VAL A 42 -24.57 -5.02 7.67
N ALA A 43 -23.81 -5.76 6.89
CA ALA A 43 -22.73 -6.63 7.31
C ALA A 43 -21.36 -6.03 6.91
N THR A 44 -20.41 -6.11 7.83
CA THR A 44 -19.02 -5.69 7.62
C THR A 44 -18.05 -6.73 8.16
N LEU A 45 -16.86 -6.81 7.55
CA LEU A 45 -15.78 -7.69 7.97
C LEU A 45 -14.81 -6.91 8.88
N ASP A 46 -14.71 -7.30 10.14
CA ASP A 46 -13.59 -6.91 11.01
C ASP A 46 -12.67 -8.12 11.12
N THR A 47 -11.36 -7.93 10.93
CA THR A 47 -10.18 -8.83 10.98
C THR A 47 -10.39 -10.37 11.00
N TYR A 48 -11.34 -10.93 11.75
CA TYR A 48 -11.76 -12.34 11.71
C TYR A 48 -13.26 -12.63 12.03
N ARG A 49 -14.15 -11.64 12.12
CA ARG A 49 -15.58 -11.80 12.47
C ARG A 49 -16.49 -10.95 11.58
N ILE A 50 -17.54 -11.56 11.06
CA ILE A 50 -18.64 -10.84 10.41
C ILE A 50 -19.50 -10.22 11.50
N ARG A 51 -19.73 -8.90 11.42
CA ARG A 51 -20.69 -8.21 12.28
C ARG A 51 -21.82 -7.67 11.42
N SER A 52 -23.05 -8.04 11.73
CA SER A 52 -24.25 -7.52 11.06
C SER A 52 -25.07 -6.63 11.98
N ARG A 53 -25.81 -5.67 11.40
CA ARG A 53 -26.77 -4.84 12.12
C ARG A 53 -27.87 -4.34 11.18
N THR A 54 -29.10 -4.30 11.67
CA THR A 54 -30.21 -3.65 10.97
C THR A 54 -30.08 -2.13 11.04
N MET A 55 -30.15 -1.48 9.88
CA MET A 55 -30.10 -0.02 9.74
C MET A 55 -31.25 0.46 8.85
N HIS A 56 -31.73 1.68 9.14
CA HIS A 56 -32.65 2.37 8.23
C HIS A 56 -31.88 2.77 6.98
N PHE A 57 -32.50 2.56 5.82
CA PHE A 57 -31.90 2.92 4.55
C PHE A 57 -32.88 3.66 3.64
N ALA A 58 -32.35 4.34 2.65
CA ALA A 58 -33.07 4.85 1.48
C ALA A 58 -32.17 4.67 0.26
N ASN A 59 -32.73 4.74 -0.95
CA ASN A 59 -31.95 4.61 -2.17
C ASN A 59 -32.43 5.58 -3.26
N THR A 60 -31.53 5.94 -4.17
CA THR A 60 -31.87 6.63 -5.41
C THR A 60 -32.26 5.65 -6.52
N GLU A 61 -32.77 6.16 -7.64
CA GLU A 61 -33.00 5.39 -8.87
C GLU A 61 -31.69 4.85 -9.47
N ASP A 62 -30.55 5.48 -9.16
CA ASP A 62 -29.21 5.04 -9.58
C ASP A 62 -28.54 4.12 -8.55
N PHE A 63 -29.34 3.51 -7.66
CA PHE A 63 -28.88 2.58 -6.63
C PHE A 63 -27.84 3.14 -5.65
N ILE A 64 -27.80 4.46 -5.44
CA ILE A 64 -27.02 5.03 -4.34
C ILE A 64 -27.83 4.83 -3.06
N PHE A 65 -27.27 4.11 -2.10
CA PHE A 65 -27.91 3.83 -0.82
C PHE A 65 -27.49 4.87 0.23
N TYR A 66 -28.40 5.25 1.10
CA TYR A 66 -28.12 6.07 2.26
C TYR A 66 -28.55 5.33 3.52
N PHE A 67 -27.78 5.47 4.59
CA PHE A 67 -28.11 4.96 5.91
C PHE A 67 -28.06 6.08 6.95
N ALA A 68 -28.80 5.94 8.04
CA ALA A 68 -28.64 6.78 9.21
C ALA A 68 -28.52 5.93 10.48
N SER A 69 -27.61 6.34 11.36
CA SER A 69 -27.56 5.89 12.75
C SER A 69 -27.01 6.97 13.67
N MET A 70 -27.07 6.73 14.97
CA MET A 70 -26.63 7.69 15.99
C MET A 70 -25.11 7.93 15.90
N LYS A 71 -24.70 9.18 16.12
CA LYS A 71 -23.29 9.54 16.33
C LYS A 71 -22.66 8.66 17.41
N GLY A 72 -21.46 8.16 17.13
CA GLY A 72 -20.73 7.28 18.05
C GLY A 72 -21.17 5.81 18.03
N ASP A 73 -22.03 5.43 17.10
CA ASP A 73 -22.40 4.04 16.89
C ASP A 73 -21.18 3.21 16.42
N PRO A 74 -20.84 2.10 17.13
CA PRO A 74 -19.69 1.26 16.79
C PRO A 74 -19.70 0.72 15.35
N LYS A 75 -20.89 0.56 14.74
CA LYS A 75 -21.02 0.11 13.35
C LYS A 75 -20.52 1.18 12.38
N ILE A 76 -20.75 2.45 12.67
CA ILE A 76 -20.30 3.56 11.81
C ILE A 76 -18.78 3.64 11.83
N TYR A 77 -18.18 3.57 13.03
CA TYR A 77 -16.72 3.52 13.17
C TYR A 77 -16.11 2.33 12.41
N GLN A 78 -16.75 1.17 12.46
CA GLN A 78 -16.32 -0.02 11.71
C GLN A 78 -16.39 0.21 10.19
N MET A 79 -17.43 0.88 9.70
CA MET A 79 -17.58 1.22 8.27
C MET A 79 -16.53 2.26 7.83
N THR A 80 -16.06 3.15 8.72
CA THR A 80 -14.94 4.05 8.42
C THR A 80 -13.62 3.29 8.28
N LEU A 81 -13.38 2.28 9.12
CA LEU A 81 -12.15 1.48 9.07
C LEU A 81 -12.15 0.47 7.91
N ASN A 82 -13.31 -0.10 7.59
CA ASN A 82 -13.51 -1.00 6.46
C ASN A 82 -14.77 -0.57 5.69
N PRO A 83 -14.63 0.27 4.64
CA PRO A 83 -15.76 0.79 3.90
C PRO A 83 -16.45 -0.27 3.03
N SER A 84 -15.87 -1.47 2.89
CA SER A 84 -16.51 -2.57 2.15
C SER A 84 -17.68 -3.13 2.96
N VAL A 85 -18.89 -2.86 2.48
CA VAL A 85 -20.14 -3.21 3.14
C VAL A 85 -20.96 -4.15 2.26
N SER A 86 -21.62 -5.11 2.90
CA SER A 86 -22.66 -5.93 2.27
C SER A 86 -23.99 -5.58 2.92
N LEU A 87 -24.96 -5.15 2.12
CA LEU A 87 -26.32 -4.88 2.54
C LEU A 87 -27.21 -6.02 2.06
N LEU A 88 -27.86 -6.68 3.01
CA LEU A 88 -28.84 -7.73 2.76
C LEU A 88 -30.24 -7.17 3.02
N LEU A 89 -31.07 -7.25 1.99
CA LEU A 89 -32.46 -6.80 2.00
C LEU A 89 -33.36 -7.99 1.65
N ASN A 90 -34.47 -8.11 2.37
CA ASN A 90 -35.43 -9.19 2.14
C ASN A 90 -36.84 -8.60 2.21
N HIS A 91 -37.68 -8.99 1.26
CA HIS A 91 -39.10 -8.69 1.26
C HIS A 91 -39.91 -9.97 1.10
N ASN A 92 -40.98 -10.10 1.90
CA ASN A 92 -41.94 -11.18 1.79
C ASN A 92 -43.34 -10.54 1.73
N GLU A 93 -43.95 -10.58 0.54
CA GLU A 93 -45.24 -9.93 0.31
C GLU A 93 -46.37 -10.97 0.36
N ASP A 94 -46.26 -12.12 -0.34
CA ASP A 94 -47.26 -13.19 -0.31
C ASP A 94 -46.67 -14.54 -0.76
N GLY A 95 -46.14 -15.31 0.21
CA GLY A 95 -45.69 -16.68 0.00
C GLY A 95 -44.30 -16.84 -0.62
N LEU A 96 -43.85 -18.10 -0.66
CA LEU A 96 -42.48 -18.46 -1.05
C LEU A 96 -42.14 -18.09 -2.50
N GLU A 97 -43.14 -17.95 -3.38
CA GLU A 97 -42.91 -17.64 -4.79
C GLU A 97 -42.58 -16.16 -5.04
N SER A 98 -43.08 -15.24 -4.20
CA SER A 98 -42.87 -13.79 -4.32
C SER A 98 -41.76 -13.25 -3.41
N THR A 99 -41.19 -14.11 -2.55
CA THR A 99 -40.10 -13.72 -1.64
C THR A 99 -38.86 -13.33 -2.44
N CYS A 100 -38.33 -12.14 -2.21
CA CYS A 100 -37.11 -11.66 -2.89
C CYS A 100 -35.98 -11.32 -1.91
N GLU A 101 -34.75 -11.58 -2.34
CA GLU A 101 -33.51 -11.27 -1.64
C GLU A 101 -32.65 -10.37 -2.52
N ILE A 102 -32.19 -9.26 -1.94
CA ILE A 102 -31.30 -8.31 -2.60
C ILE A 102 -30.01 -8.22 -1.78
N GLU A 103 -28.89 -8.63 -2.38
CA GLU A 103 -27.56 -8.48 -1.83
C GLU A 103 -26.86 -7.34 -2.58
N VAL A 104 -26.49 -6.28 -1.87
CA VAL A 104 -25.73 -5.15 -2.41
C VAL A 104 -24.35 -5.19 -1.79
N GLN A 105 -23.30 -5.25 -2.61
CA GLN A 105 -21.91 -5.08 -2.17
C GLN A 105 -21.40 -3.74 -2.68
N GLY A 106 -20.74 -2.99 -1.81
CA GLY A 106 -20.30 -1.64 -2.18
C GLY A 106 -19.45 -0.97 -1.12
N ARG A 107 -19.11 0.30 -1.38
CA ARG A 107 -18.31 1.13 -0.47
C ARG A 107 -19.16 2.15 0.24
N ALA A 108 -19.00 2.24 1.56
CA ALA A 108 -19.69 3.19 2.42
C ALA A 108 -18.78 4.32 2.88
N GLU A 109 -19.34 5.53 2.95
CA GLU A 109 -18.68 6.77 3.36
C GLU A 109 -19.62 7.60 4.25
N ILE A 110 -19.09 8.27 5.25
CA ILE A 110 -19.87 9.19 6.09
C ILE A 110 -20.01 10.51 5.34
N LEU A 111 -21.24 11.00 5.23
CA LEU A 111 -21.51 12.32 4.66
C LEU A 111 -21.31 13.40 5.73
N ASP A 112 -20.35 14.29 5.47
CA ASP A 112 -20.19 15.54 6.22
C ASP A 112 -21.37 16.50 6.00
N ALA A 113 -21.37 17.66 6.66
CA ALA A 113 -22.41 18.69 6.54
C ALA A 113 -22.50 19.30 5.13
N THR A 114 -22.97 18.51 4.17
CA THR A 114 -23.11 18.81 2.74
C THR A 114 -24.56 19.00 2.35
N VAL A 115 -24.79 19.56 1.16
CA VAL A 115 -26.11 19.61 0.52
C VAL A 115 -26.66 18.18 0.31
N GLU A 116 -25.78 17.23 0.00
CA GLU A 116 -26.12 15.81 -0.17
C GLU A 116 -26.62 15.17 1.13
N ARG A 117 -26.00 15.45 2.29
CA ARG A 117 -26.48 14.98 3.59
C ARG A 117 -27.92 15.40 3.86
N LYS A 118 -28.30 16.63 3.52
CA LYS A 118 -29.68 17.12 3.68
C LYS A 118 -30.66 16.35 2.77
N LYS A 119 -30.28 16.09 1.52
CA LYS A 119 -31.07 15.28 0.58
C LYS A 119 -31.25 13.85 1.08
N ALA A 120 -30.17 13.23 1.56
CA ALA A 120 -30.18 11.89 2.12
C ALA A 120 -31.10 11.77 3.35
N LEU A 121 -31.04 12.73 4.28
CA LEU A 121 -31.95 12.75 5.44
C LEU A 121 -33.43 12.88 5.04
N LEU A 122 -33.72 13.67 4.00
CA LEU A 122 -35.09 13.81 3.49
C LEU A 122 -35.60 12.50 2.87
N MET A 123 -34.75 11.80 2.09
CA MET A 123 -35.11 10.48 1.55
C MET A 123 -35.30 9.45 2.66
N LEU A 124 -34.42 9.46 3.68
CA LEU A 124 -34.52 8.57 4.83
C LEU A 124 -35.76 8.84 5.69
N SER A 125 -36.20 10.10 5.83
CA SER A 125 -37.41 10.42 6.61
C SER A 125 -38.72 10.04 5.91
N GLN A 126 -38.71 9.89 4.58
CA GLN A 126 -39.86 9.36 3.85
C GLN A 126 -40.05 7.86 4.10
N LYS A 127 -38.95 7.13 4.34
CA LYS A 127 -38.96 5.67 4.50
C LYS A 127 -38.91 5.20 5.95
N SER A 128 -38.28 5.97 6.84
CA SER A 128 -38.13 5.63 8.26
C SER A 128 -38.91 6.58 9.17
N PRO A 129 -39.94 6.09 9.89
CA PRO A 129 -40.64 6.86 10.92
C PRO A 129 -39.70 7.37 12.03
N VAL A 130 -38.64 6.62 12.33
CA VAL A 130 -37.64 6.99 13.34
C VAL A 130 -36.85 8.22 12.88
N VAL A 131 -36.33 8.20 11.66
CA VAL A 131 -35.61 9.34 11.09
C VAL A 131 -36.54 10.54 10.96
N LYS A 132 -37.78 10.34 10.51
CA LYS A 132 -38.80 11.39 10.42
C LYS A 132 -39.02 12.10 11.75
N ASN A 133 -39.30 11.34 12.81
CA ASN A 133 -39.52 11.90 14.15
C ASN A 133 -38.27 12.67 14.64
N MET A 134 -37.07 12.14 14.44
CA MET A 134 -35.84 12.82 14.84
C MET A 134 -35.60 14.15 14.10
N LEU A 135 -36.00 14.25 12.83
CA LEU A 135 -35.92 15.52 12.10
C LEU A 135 -36.96 16.52 12.62
N GLU A 136 -38.20 16.08 12.85
CA GLU A 136 -39.30 16.92 13.34
C GLU A 136 -39.05 17.46 14.76
N THR A 137 -38.40 16.69 15.63
CA THR A 137 -38.02 17.12 16.99
C THR A 137 -36.70 17.90 17.06
N GLY A 138 -36.10 18.24 15.93
CA GLY A 138 -34.82 18.97 15.87
C GLY A 138 -33.58 18.16 16.29
N ALA A 139 -33.71 16.84 16.47
CA ALA A 139 -32.63 15.93 16.87
C ALA A 139 -31.81 15.38 15.68
N GLY A 140 -32.08 15.83 14.45
CA GLY A 140 -31.41 15.36 13.23
C GLY A 140 -29.89 15.59 13.17
N SER A 141 -29.34 16.46 14.03
CA SER A 141 -27.91 16.67 14.18
C SER A 141 -27.21 15.54 14.94
N ALA A 142 -27.97 14.70 15.67
CA ALA A 142 -27.47 13.52 16.37
C ALA A 142 -27.29 12.30 15.45
N LEU A 143 -27.81 12.36 14.22
CA LEU A 143 -27.64 11.31 13.22
C LEU A 143 -26.37 11.54 12.40
N GLU A 144 -25.58 10.47 12.24
CA GLU A 144 -24.61 10.32 11.17
C GLU A 144 -25.30 9.69 9.96
N VAL A 145 -24.98 10.21 8.78
CA VAL A 145 -25.56 9.76 7.51
C VAL A 145 -24.45 9.17 6.70
N ILE A 146 -24.69 8.00 6.14
CA ILE A 146 -23.72 7.24 5.40
C ILE A 146 -24.24 7.07 3.99
N ARG A 147 -23.42 7.36 2.99
CA ARG A 147 -23.66 7.01 1.60
C ARG A 147 -22.99 5.67 1.32
N MET A 148 -23.68 4.78 0.61
CA MET A 148 -23.12 3.56 0.06
C MET A 148 -23.32 3.54 -1.44
N VAL A 149 -22.21 3.39 -2.14
CA VAL A 149 -22.15 3.23 -3.59
C VAL A 149 -22.00 1.74 -3.90
N PRO A 150 -22.90 1.14 -4.72
CA PRO A 150 -22.81 -0.27 -5.06
C PRO A 150 -21.68 -0.53 -6.06
N GLU A 151 -20.92 -1.60 -5.84
CA GLU A 151 -20.04 -2.23 -6.82
C GLU A 151 -20.79 -3.37 -7.54
N MET A 152 -21.68 -4.06 -6.81
CA MET A 152 -22.48 -5.15 -7.33
C MET A 152 -23.82 -5.28 -6.60
N ILE A 153 -24.88 -5.59 -7.34
CA ILE A 153 -26.19 -5.95 -6.79
C ILE A 153 -26.58 -7.32 -7.34
N LYS A 154 -26.97 -8.24 -6.45
CA LYS A 154 -27.61 -9.50 -6.80
C LYS A 154 -29.06 -9.45 -6.34
N TYR A 155 -29.96 -9.63 -7.29
CA TYR A 155 -31.39 -9.75 -7.05
C TYR A 155 -31.84 -11.20 -7.28
N ARG A 156 -32.58 -11.76 -6.33
CA ARG A 156 -33.05 -13.14 -6.33
C ARG A 156 -34.52 -13.20 -5.96
N VAL A 157 -35.30 -13.99 -6.70
CA VAL A 157 -36.66 -14.36 -6.34
C VAL A 157 -36.69 -15.84 -5.98
N PHE A 158 -37.24 -16.19 -4.82
CA PHE A 158 -37.16 -17.56 -4.32
C PHE A 158 -37.94 -18.56 -5.19
N GLY A 159 -39.11 -18.16 -5.72
CA GLY A 159 -39.86 -18.98 -6.67
C GLY A 159 -39.10 -19.31 -7.96
N GLU A 160 -38.22 -18.40 -8.39
CA GLU A 160 -37.35 -18.57 -9.56
C GLU A 160 -36.18 -19.51 -9.29
N ILE A 161 -35.59 -19.42 -8.09
CA ILE A 161 -34.54 -20.34 -7.63
C ILE A 161 -35.04 -21.79 -7.67
N LEU A 162 -36.27 -22.03 -7.20
CA LEU A 162 -36.89 -23.37 -7.23
C LEU A 162 -37.07 -23.90 -8.67
N ARG A 163 -37.15 -23.00 -9.66
CA ARG A 163 -37.30 -23.31 -11.09
C ARG A 163 -35.96 -23.32 -11.84
N GLY A 164 -34.84 -23.11 -11.14
CA GLY A 164 -33.49 -23.13 -11.72
C GLY A 164 -33.08 -21.85 -12.45
N VAL A 165 -33.81 -20.74 -12.27
CA VAL A 165 -33.44 -19.43 -12.81
C VAL A 165 -32.41 -18.77 -11.89
N GLY A 166 -31.30 -18.31 -12.47
CA GLY A 166 -30.20 -17.68 -11.74
C GLY A 166 -30.52 -16.24 -11.30
N PRO A 167 -29.71 -15.64 -10.41
CA PRO A 167 -29.90 -14.26 -9.97
C PRO A 167 -29.70 -13.27 -11.10
N THR A 168 -30.40 -12.14 -11.03
CA THR A 168 -30.05 -10.95 -11.81
C THR A 168 -28.91 -10.22 -11.14
N VAL A 169 -27.81 -10.02 -11.85
CA VAL A 169 -26.59 -9.36 -11.35
C VAL A 169 -26.39 -8.04 -12.07
N LEU A 170 -26.32 -6.95 -11.31
CA LEU A 170 -25.91 -5.64 -11.79
C LEU A 170 -24.47 -5.41 -11.36
N THR A 171 -23.60 -5.17 -12.33
CA THR A 171 -22.20 -4.80 -12.08
C THR A 171 -22.02 -3.33 -12.44
N PHE A 172 -21.49 -2.56 -11.50
CA PHE A 172 -21.20 -1.15 -11.68
C PHE A 172 -19.72 -1.01 -12.05
N GLY A 173 -19.40 -0.18 -13.05
CA GLY A 173 -18.00 0.16 -13.36
C GLY A 173 -17.31 0.80 -12.16
N GLU A 174 -15.96 0.80 -12.13
CA GLU A 174 -15.19 1.37 -11.02
C GLU A 174 -15.57 2.84 -10.77
N MET A 175 -16.35 3.07 -9.70
CA MET A 175 -16.68 4.40 -9.22
C MET A 175 -15.50 4.91 -8.39
N HIS A 176 -14.59 5.67 -9.02
CA HIS A 176 -13.56 6.41 -8.30
C HIS A 176 -14.17 7.67 -7.66
N TYR A 177 -14.80 7.52 -6.49
CA TYR A 177 -15.10 8.65 -5.63
C TYR A 177 -13.87 8.98 -4.80
N THR A 178 -13.32 10.16 -5.05
CA THR A 178 -12.09 10.59 -4.38
C THR A 178 -12.38 11.95 -3.78
N GLU A 179 -12.91 11.97 -2.55
CA GLU A 179 -12.73 13.16 -1.73
C GLU A 179 -11.23 13.33 -1.55
N LYS A 180 -10.65 14.27 -2.30
CA LYS A 180 -9.22 14.56 -2.17
C LYS A 180 -9.02 15.10 -0.75
N PRO A 181 -8.10 14.51 0.03
CA PRO A 181 -7.86 14.98 1.38
C PRO A 181 -7.45 16.46 1.34
N THR A 182 -8.28 17.30 1.95
CA THR A 182 -8.07 18.75 2.03
C THR A 182 -7.34 19.12 3.32
N GLY A 183 -6.46 20.12 3.25
CA GLY A 183 -5.68 20.60 4.39
C GLY A 183 -4.30 19.93 4.51
N LEU A 184 -3.41 20.56 5.29
CA LEU A 184 -2.00 20.18 5.38
C LEU A 184 -1.79 18.74 5.89
N MET A 185 -2.58 18.31 6.88
CA MET A 185 -2.46 16.96 7.45
C MET A 185 -2.86 15.88 6.44
N GLY A 186 -3.96 16.08 5.71
CA GLY A 186 -4.41 15.15 4.68
C GLY A 186 -3.44 15.05 3.51
N LEU A 187 -2.88 16.18 3.07
CA LEU A 187 -1.83 16.20 2.06
C LEU A 187 -0.56 15.48 2.55
N ALA A 188 -0.17 15.69 3.81
CA ALA A 188 0.98 15.01 4.38
C ALA A 188 0.80 13.49 4.43
N GLU A 189 -0.40 12.99 4.75
CA GLU A 189 -0.70 11.55 4.76
C GLU A 189 -0.66 10.94 3.35
N VAL A 190 -1.18 11.66 2.35
CA VAL A 190 -1.08 11.26 0.95
C VAL A 190 0.38 11.12 0.53
N TRP A 191 1.21 12.13 0.80
CA TRP A 191 2.63 12.08 0.45
C TRP A 191 3.41 11.06 1.28
N TYR A 192 3.07 10.88 2.56
CA TYR A 192 3.66 9.83 3.39
C TYR A 192 3.43 8.43 2.80
N THR A 193 2.22 8.21 2.27
CA THR A 193 1.84 6.94 1.63
C THR A 193 2.46 6.82 0.24
N GLU A 194 2.43 7.88 -0.59
CA GLU A 194 3.05 7.94 -1.92
C GLU A 194 4.55 7.63 -1.85
N LEU A 195 5.27 8.29 -0.94
CA LEU A 195 6.69 8.07 -0.74
C LEU A 195 7.01 6.67 -0.22
N ARG A 196 5.99 5.93 0.26
CA ARG A 196 6.10 4.69 1.00
C ARG A 196 7.09 4.86 2.17
N ALA A 197 6.93 5.95 2.92
CA ALA A 197 7.91 6.40 3.91
C ALA A 197 8.40 5.32 4.91
N PRO A 198 7.57 4.36 5.38
CA PRO A 198 8.06 3.24 6.19
C PRO A 198 9.19 2.42 5.53
N PHE A 199 9.22 2.33 4.20
CA PHE A 199 10.27 1.64 3.45
C PHE A 199 11.60 2.40 3.43
N PHE A 200 11.66 3.68 3.82
CA PHE A 200 12.93 4.38 3.95
C PHE A 200 13.89 3.74 4.95
N THR A 201 13.39 2.91 5.87
CA THR A 201 14.23 2.04 6.71
C THR A 201 15.16 1.15 5.88
N ALA A 202 14.75 0.73 4.68
CA ALA A 202 15.56 -0.05 3.75
C ALA A 202 16.87 0.66 3.36
N SER A 203 16.82 1.99 3.15
CA SER A 203 17.98 2.77 2.74
C SER A 203 18.72 3.43 3.92
N LEU A 204 18.02 3.74 5.01
CA LEU A 204 18.62 4.34 6.21
C LEU A 204 19.54 3.37 6.96
N VAL A 205 19.14 2.10 7.09
CA VAL A 205 19.94 1.09 7.78
C VAL A 205 21.35 0.92 7.17
N PRO A 206 21.51 0.78 5.84
CA PRO A 206 22.81 0.76 5.19
C PRO A 206 23.64 2.05 5.40
N VAL A 207 22.99 3.23 5.46
CA VAL A 207 23.67 4.51 5.77
C VAL A 207 24.22 4.49 7.20
N PHE A 208 23.41 4.10 8.18
CA PHE A 208 23.86 3.96 9.57
C PHE A 208 25.03 2.98 9.70
N LEU A 209 24.95 1.85 8.98
CA LEU A 209 26.03 0.85 8.98
C LEU A 209 27.33 1.45 8.44
N GLY A 210 27.31 2.12 7.29
CA GLY A 210 28.51 2.72 6.71
C GLY A 210 29.17 3.74 7.63
N ALA A 211 28.37 4.62 8.25
CA ALA A 211 28.86 5.59 9.23
C ALA A 211 29.42 4.93 10.51
N ALA A 212 28.76 3.88 11.02
CA ALA A 212 29.24 3.16 12.20
C ALA A 212 30.55 2.42 11.94
N VAL A 213 30.74 1.84 10.75
CA VAL A 213 32.00 1.21 10.36
C VAL A 213 33.11 2.26 10.26
N ALA A 214 32.83 3.45 9.71
CA ALA A 214 33.79 4.56 9.64
C ALA A 214 34.22 5.02 11.04
N TRP A 215 33.25 5.22 11.94
CA TRP A 215 33.51 5.53 13.33
C TRP A 215 34.36 4.46 14.02
N SER A 216 34.00 3.19 13.83
CA SER A 216 34.66 2.07 14.47
C SER A 216 36.11 1.87 14.02
N MET A 217 36.36 2.02 12.72
CA MET A 217 37.69 1.79 12.14
C MET A 217 38.62 3.01 12.25
N GLN A 218 38.08 4.21 12.09
CA GLN A 218 38.89 5.43 11.91
C GLN A 218 38.58 6.54 12.91
N ARG A 219 37.57 6.37 13.78
CA ARG A 219 37.12 7.40 14.74
C ARG A 219 36.68 8.72 14.09
N VAL A 220 36.20 8.65 12.85
CA VAL A 220 35.73 9.81 12.09
C VAL A 220 34.21 9.78 12.02
N PHE A 221 33.59 10.92 12.33
CA PHE A 221 32.17 11.15 12.12
C PHE A 221 31.91 12.65 11.94
N ASP A 222 31.53 13.04 10.73
CA ASP A 222 31.03 14.36 10.39
C ASP A 222 29.49 14.31 10.31
N PRO A 223 28.78 14.95 11.27
CA PRO A 223 27.31 14.96 11.27
C PRO A 223 26.69 15.64 10.05
N THR A 224 27.36 16.64 9.48
CA THR A 224 26.86 17.39 8.31
C THR A 224 26.89 16.49 7.08
N LEU A 225 28.04 15.85 6.82
CA LEU A 225 28.19 14.92 5.70
C LEU A 225 27.28 13.69 5.87
N PHE A 226 27.07 13.25 7.11
CA PHE A 226 26.14 12.18 7.43
C PHE A 226 24.69 12.55 7.09
N LEU A 227 24.21 13.71 7.54
CA LEU A 227 22.84 14.18 7.25
C LEU A 227 22.62 14.44 5.77
N LEU A 228 23.62 14.94 5.05
CA LEU A 228 23.57 15.09 3.60
C LEU A 228 23.51 13.72 2.89
N THR A 229 24.25 12.72 3.38
CA THR A 229 24.15 11.35 2.86
C THR A 229 22.74 10.79 3.05
N VAL A 230 22.15 10.96 4.24
CA VAL A 230 20.77 10.57 4.52
C VAL A 230 19.81 11.26 3.55
N ALA A 231 19.89 12.58 3.41
CA ALA A 231 19.02 13.34 2.53
C ALA A 231 19.12 12.88 1.06
N GLY A 232 20.35 12.77 0.54
CA GLY A 232 20.59 12.35 -0.84
C GLY A 232 20.04 10.96 -1.14
N VAL A 233 20.28 10.00 -0.24
CA VAL A 233 19.77 8.63 -0.37
C VAL A 233 18.25 8.58 -0.30
N LEU A 234 17.62 9.32 0.62
CA LEU A 234 16.17 9.39 0.72
C LEU A 234 15.53 10.05 -0.51
N PHE A 235 16.16 11.07 -1.09
CA PHE A 235 15.68 11.67 -2.33
C PHE A 235 15.72 10.69 -3.50
N LEU A 236 16.81 9.94 -3.68
CA LEU A 236 16.89 8.92 -4.73
C LEU A 236 15.87 7.78 -4.51
N HIS A 237 15.66 7.36 -3.26
CA HIS A 237 14.66 6.36 -2.90
C HIS A 237 13.24 6.86 -3.19
N ALA A 238 12.89 8.06 -2.73
CA ALA A 238 11.61 8.71 -3.00
C ALA A 238 11.34 8.82 -4.51
N GLY A 239 12.32 9.32 -5.28
CA GLY A 239 12.21 9.44 -6.73
C GLY A 239 11.95 8.09 -7.41
N THR A 240 12.57 7.02 -6.93
CA THR A 240 12.38 5.65 -7.44
C THR A 240 11.00 5.10 -7.10
N ASN A 241 10.50 5.30 -5.88
CA ASN A 241 9.16 4.85 -5.49
C ASN A 241 8.07 5.55 -6.29
N ILE A 242 8.17 6.88 -6.45
CA ILE A 242 7.22 7.67 -7.24
C ILE A 242 7.29 7.30 -8.72
N ALA A 243 8.50 7.10 -9.26
CA ALA A 243 8.66 6.63 -10.64
C ALA A 243 7.97 5.28 -10.83
N ASN A 244 8.16 4.36 -9.89
CA ASN A 244 7.53 3.05 -9.93
C ASN A 244 5.99 3.15 -9.97
N ASP A 245 5.36 3.94 -9.09
CA ASP A 245 3.90 4.17 -9.11
C ASP A 245 3.43 4.78 -10.46
N TYR A 246 4.17 5.74 -11.01
CA TYR A 246 3.82 6.33 -12.31
C TYR A 246 3.87 5.31 -13.46
N PHE A 247 4.95 4.52 -13.55
CA PHE A 247 5.14 3.58 -14.64
C PHE A 247 4.25 2.34 -14.52
N ASP A 248 3.90 1.94 -13.29
CA ASP A 248 3.00 0.82 -13.02
C ASP A 248 1.53 1.18 -13.26
N HIS A 249 1.14 2.42 -13.03
CA HIS A 249 -0.11 2.97 -13.57
C HIS A 249 -0.10 3.02 -15.11
N LYS A 250 0.99 3.54 -15.70
CA LYS A 250 1.08 3.72 -17.17
C LYS A 250 0.99 2.40 -17.93
N ASN A 251 1.51 1.31 -17.37
CA ASN A 251 1.46 -0.02 -18.00
C ASN A 251 0.22 -0.85 -17.60
N GLY A 252 -0.70 -0.29 -16.80
CA GLY A 252 -1.94 -0.93 -16.38
C GLY A 252 -1.78 -2.00 -15.29
N ASN A 253 -0.58 -2.17 -14.72
CA ASN A 253 -0.32 -3.19 -13.70
C ASN A 253 -1.12 -2.92 -12.43
N ASP A 254 -1.13 -1.67 -12.01
CA ASP A 254 -1.72 -1.30 -10.74
C ASP A 254 -3.25 -1.45 -10.73
N GLU A 255 -3.90 -1.26 -11.88
CA GLU A 255 -5.34 -1.39 -12.07
C GLU A 255 -5.78 -2.86 -12.04
N ILE A 256 -4.98 -3.76 -12.62
CA ILE A 256 -5.32 -5.20 -12.66
C ILE A 256 -4.93 -5.95 -11.39
N ASN A 257 -4.04 -5.38 -10.57
CA ASN A 257 -3.50 -6.07 -9.40
C ASN A 257 -4.53 -6.10 -8.26
N LYS A 258 -5.22 -7.23 -8.13
CA LYS A 258 -6.22 -7.51 -7.08
C LYS A 258 -5.65 -8.26 -5.86
N GLU A 259 -4.43 -8.77 -5.95
CA GLU A 259 -3.80 -9.61 -4.92
C GLU A 259 -2.80 -8.88 -4.03
N TYR A 260 -2.57 -7.58 -4.29
CA TYR A 260 -1.65 -6.76 -3.51
C TYR A 260 -2.00 -6.70 -2.02
N LEU A 261 -0.97 -6.46 -1.21
CA LEU A 261 -1.10 -6.37 0.24
C LEU A 261 -0.66 -5.00 0.70
N SER A 262 -1.60 -4.09 0.96
CA SER A 262 -1.25 -2.81 1.60
C SER A 262 -0.80 -3.05 3.05
N PRO A 263 0.27 -2.39 3.54
CA PRO A 263 1.11 -1.39 2.87
C PRO A 263 2.38 -1.97 2.22
N PHE A 264 2.48 -3.29 2.00
CA PHE A 264 3.70 -3.98 1.58
C PHE A 264 3.94 -4.04 0.07
N THR A 265 2.91 -4.24 -0.74
CA THR A 265 3.02 -4.49 -2.20
C THR A 265 1.96 -3.72 -3.00
N GLY A 266 2.09 -3.71 -4.33
CA GLY A 266 1.15 -3.04 -5.23
C GLY A 266 1.20 -1.50 -5.20
N GLY A 267 2.35 -0.93 -4.86
CA GLY A 267 2.52 0.52 -4.86
C GLY A 267 1.69 1.29 -3.83
N SER A 268 1.68 2.63 -3.96
CA SER A 268 0.97 3.48 -2.99
C SER A 268 -0.55 3.51 -3.21
N ARG A 269 -1.00 3.21 -4.43
CA ARG A 269 -2.37 3.36 -4.92
C ARG A 269 -2.89 4.81 -4.92
N MET A 270 -2.05 5.84 -4.78
CA MET A 270 -2.52 7.23 -4.74
C MET A 270 -3.08 7.71 -6.08
N ILE A 271 -2.59 7.17 -7.20
CA ILE A 271 -3.13 7.43 -8.54
C ILE A 271 -4.50 6.76 -8.68
N GLN A 272 -4.61 5.47 -8.34
CA GLN A 272 -5.86 4.70 -8.45
C GLN A 272 -6.93 5.20 -7.49
N LYS A 273 -6.53 5.79 -6.35
CA LYS A 273 -7.41 6.52 -5.44
C LYS A 273 -7.67 7.97 -5.88
N GLY A 274 -7.24 8.41 -7.05
CA GLY A 274 -7.42 9.76 -7.62
C GLY A 274 -6.90 10.93 -6.77
N TYR A 275 -6.10 10.66 -5.73
CA TYR A 275 -5.53 11.68 -4.85
C TYR A 275 -4.41 12.44 -5.54
N LEU A 276 -3.59 11.74 -6.34
CA LEU A 276 -2.47 12.32 -7.06
C LEU A 276 -2.62 12.09 -8.57
N GLN A 277 -2.29 13.12 -9.34
CA GLN A 277 -2.30 13.07 -10.81
C GLN A 277 -1.00 12.45 -11.32
N PRO A 278 -1.02 11.49 -12.27
CA PRO A 278 0.18 10.82 -12.77
C PRO A 278 1.28 11.79 -13.24
N ASN A 279 0.90 12.83 -13.99
CA ASN A 279 1.85 13.81 -14.50
C ASN A 279 2.50 14.65 -13.39
N SER A 280 1.82 14.86 -12.27
CA SER A 280 2.38 15.53 -11.10
C SER A 280 3.40 14.64 -10.38
N LEU A 281 3.13 13.34 -10.30
CA LEU A 281 4.08 12.36 -9.75
C LEU A 281 5.33 12.22 -10.60
N LEU A 282 5.20 12.17 -11.93
CA LEU A 282 6.38 12.14 -12.80
C LEU A 282 7.29 13.38 -12.58
N LYS A 283 6.70 14.57 -12.46
CA LYS A 283 7.45 15.79 -12.11
C LYS A 283 8.09 15.70 -10.73
N ALA A 284 7.35 15.21 -9.73
CA ALA A 284 7.88 15.03 -8.38
C ALA A 284 9.06 14.06 -8.35
N SER A 285 8.97 12.94 -9.07
CA SER A 285 10.06 11.97 -9.24
C SER A 285 11.32 12.65 -9.80
N PHE A 286 11.20 13.46 -10.86
CA PHE A 286 12.33 14.21 -11.41
C PHE A 286 12.90 15.24 -10.41
N LEU A 287 12.06 15.91 -9.62
CA LEU A 287 12.54 16.82 -8.58
C LEU A 287 13.32 16.08 -7.49
N PHE A 288 12.85 14.93 -7.05
CA PHE A 288 13.55 14.08 -6.08
C PHE A 288 14.87 13.54 -6.64
N PHE A 289 14.88 13.04 -7.87
CA PHE A 289 16.13 12.63 -8.53
C PHE A 289 17.11 13.81 -8.69
N GLY A 290 16.62 14.99 -9.06
CA GLY A 290 17.42 16.21 -9.13
C GLY A 290 18.01 16.61 -7.78
N ALA A 291 17.21 16.59 -6.71
CA ALA A 291 17.68 16.87 -5.35
C ALA A 291 18.72 15.84 -4.88
N GLY A 292 18.51 14.55 -5.17
CA GLY A 292 19.48 13.49 -4.90
C GLY A 292 20.79 13.69 -5.66
N ALA A 293 20.72 14.05 -6.94
CA ALA A 293 21.89 14.34 -7.76
C ALA A 293 22.66 15.58 -7.28
N LEU A 294 21.97 16.67 -6.93
CA LEU A 294 22.59 17.87 -6.35
C LEU A 294 23.29 17.56 -5.03
N THR A 295 22.65 16.76 -4.16
CA THR A 295 23.23 16.35 -2.88
C THR A 295 24.46 15.47 -3.10
N GLY A 296 24.39 14.49 -4.01
CA GLY A 296 25.53 13.64 -4.36
C GLY A 296 26.68 14.42 -4.98
N TYR A 297 26.38 15.41 -5.83
CA TYR A 297 27.40 16.30 -6.41
C TYR A 297 28.07 17.17 -5.35
N TYR A 298 27.31 17.71 -4.39
CA TYR A 298 27.86 18.44 -3.25
C TYR A 298 28.79 17.54 -2.40
N LEU A 299 28.36 16.31 -2.09
CA LEU A 299 29.19 15.34 -1.36
C LEU A 299 30.48 14.99 -2.13
N TYR A 300 30.42 14.91 -3.46
CA TYR A 300 31.62 14.76 -4.30
C TYR A 300 32.58 15.94 -4.12
N LEU A 301 32.08 17.18 -4.15
CA LEU A 301 32.92 18.37 -3.95
C LEU A 301 33.52 18.43 -2.54
N ALA A 302 32.72 18.08 -1.52
CA ALA A 302 33.14 18.12 -0.12
C ALA A 302 34.20 17.05 0.21
N THR A 303 34.10 15.87 -0.40
CA THR A 303 35.03 14.75 -0.14
C THR A 303 36.22 14.72 -1.11
N GLY A 304 36.13 15.41 -2.26
CA GLY A 304 37.10 15.31 -3.36
C GLY A 304 37.14 13.94 -4.06
N GLY A 305 36.24 13.03 -3.67
CA GLY A 305 36.32 11.62 -4.04
C GLY A 305 35.52 11.26 -5.27
N ARG A 306 36.22 10.95 -6.37
CA ARG A 306 35.60 10.52 -7.64
C ARG A 306 34.67 9.30 -7.50
N LEU A 307 34.85 8.49 -6.46
CA LEU A 307 33.98 7.35 -6.17
C LEU A 307 32.54 7.78 -5.89
N ILE A 308 32.32 8.89 -5.17
CA ILE A 308 30.96 9.39 -4.87
C ILE A 308 30.22 9.75 -6.15
N LEU A 309 30.91 10.35 -7.13
CA LEU A 309 30.33 10.65 -8.42
C LEU A 309 29.87 9.37 -9.14
N GLY A 310 30.69 8.31 -9.11
CA GLY A 310 30.34 7.00 -9.66
C GLY A 310 29.15 6.35 -8.95
N LEU A 311 29.14 6.35 -7.62
CA LEU A 311 28.04 5.80 -6.82
C LEU A 311 26.73 6.57 -7.04
N MET A 312 26.80 7.90 -7.09
CA MET A 312 25.67 8.77 -7.41
C MET A 312 25.12 8.46 -8.80
N LEU A 313 25.99 8.35 -9.81
CA LEU A 313 25.56 8.06 -11.18
C LEU A 313 24.91 6.68 -11.28
N VAL A 314 25.50 5.65 -10.67
CA VAL A 314 24.92 4.30 -10.65
C VAL A 314 23.58 4.31 -9.92
N GLY A 315 23.47 4.95 -8.76
CA GLY A 315 22.22 5.04 -7.99
C GLY A 315 21.13 5.79 -8.75
N LEU A 316 21.47 6.92 -9.37
CA LEU A 316 20.55 7.73 -10.17
C LEU A 316 20.07 6.97 -11.42
N LEU A 317 20.98 6.40 -12.20
CA LEU A 317 20.63 5.64 -13.40
C LEU A 317 19.83 4.39 -13.04
N SER A 318 20.22 3.69 -11.97
CA SER A 318 19.47 2.52 -11.47
C SER A 318 18.06 2.92 -11.08
N GLY A 319 17.89 3.97 -10.27
CA GLY A 319 16.57 4.42 -9.81
C GLY A 319 15.67 4.91 -10.95
N VAL A 320 16.20 5.72 -11.86
CA VAL A 320 15.46 6.21 -13.04
C VAL A 320 15.04 5.03 -13.92
N PHE A 321 15.99 4.19 -14.33
CA PHE A 321 15.74 3.12 -15.30
C PHE A 321 15.21 1.82 -14.68
N TYR A 322 14.98 1.78 -13.37
CA TYR A 322 14.38 0.63 -12.70
C TYR A 322 13.00 0.32 -13.28
N SER A 323 12.13 1.34 -13.35
CA SER A 323 10.76 1.22 -13.86
C SER A 323 10.52 2.00 -15.16
N SER A 324 11.48 2.81 -15.62
CA SER A 324 11.29 3.66 -16.81
C SER A 324 11.89 3.06 -18.09
N PRO A 325 11.25 3.34 -19.25
CA PRO A 325 11.85 3.09 -20.55
C PRO A 325 13.15 3.89 -20.78
N PRO A 326 14.07 3.39 -21.61
CA PRO A 326 13.94 2.18 -22.43
C PRO A 326 14.29 0.88 -21.69
N PHE A 327 14.93 0.95 -20.52
CA PHE A 327 15.52 -0.24 -19.91
C PHE A 327 14.58 -1.01 -18.98
N ASN A 328 13.69 -0.38 -18.20
CA ASN A 328 12.76 -1.06 -17.29
C ASN A 328 13.40 -2.24 -16.53
N LEU A 329 14.53 -2.00 -15.85
CA LEU A 329 15.41 -3.06 -15.32
C LEU A 329 14.69 -4.04 -14.37
N GLY A 330 13.68 -3.57 -13.64
CA GLY A 330 12.84 -4.41 -12.76
C GLY A 330 12.12 -5.53 -13.51
N ASN A 331 11.90 -5.39 -14.82
CA ASN A 331 11.11 -6.34 -15.61
C ASN A 331 11.93 -7.57 -16.08
N TYR A 332 13.25 -7.59 -15.89
CA TYR A 332 14.13 -8.60 -16.48
C TYR A 332 14.75 -9.58 -15.49
N GLY A 333 14.28 -9.62 -14.23
CA GLY A 333 14.81 -10.56 -13.22
C GLY A 333 16.20 -10.18 -12.69
N VAL A 334 16.55 -8.90 -12.80
CA VAL A 334 17.73 -8.31 -12.16
C VAL A 334 17.34 -7.32 -11.05
N GLY A 335 16.04 -7.13 -10.81
CA GLY A 335 15.53 -6.10 -9.90
C GLY A 335 15.99 -6.33 -8.46
N GLU A 336 15.97 -7.56 -8.01
CA GLU A 336 16.35 -8.00 -6.67
C GLU A 336 17.86 -7.85 -6.44
N LEU A 337 18.66 -8.12 -7.47
CA LEU A 337 20.10 -7.83 -7.47
C LEU A 337 20.34 -6.32 -7.39
N LEU A 338 19.65 -5.52 -8.20
CA LEU A 338 19.79 -4.07 -8.19
C LEU A 338 19.33 -3.45 -6.87
N ALA A 339 18.28 -3.97 -6.25
CA ALA A 339 17.82 -3.52 -4.94
C ALA A 339 18.86 -3.83 -3.86
N GLY A 340 19.40 -5.06 -3.82
CA GLY A 340 20.45 -5.42 -2.87
C GLY A 340 21.76 -4.65 -3.08
N LEU A 341 22.13 -4.39 -4.33
CA LEU A 341 23.29 -3.57 -4.67
C LEU A 341 23.07 -2.10 -4.27
N ASN A 342 22.02 -1.45 -4.77
CA ASN A 342 21.82 -0.01 -4.55
C ASN A 342 21.41 0.29 -3.11
N LEU A 343 20.40 -0.39 -2.57
CA LEU A 343 19.84 -0.13 -1.23
C LEU A 343 20.53 -0.95 -0.13
N GLY A 344 21.66 -1.59 -0.43
CA GLY A 344 22.47 -2.29 0.57
C GLY A 344 23.94 -1.96 0.40
N ILE A 345 24.58 -2.62 -0.57
CA ILE A 345 26.04 -2.56 -0.74
C ILE A 345 26.53 -1.14 -1.05
N LEU A 346 26.02 -0.52 -2.11
CA LEU A 346 26.49 0.78 -2.59
C LEU A 346 26.20 1.91 -1.60
N VAL A 347 25.03 1.90 -0.94
CA VAL A 347 24.72 2.89 0.09
C VAL A 347 25.61 2.73 1.32
N THR A 348 25.88 1.51 1.78
CA THR A 348 26.84 1.29 2.89
C THR A 348 28.25 1.73 2.52
N LEU A 349 28.74 1.36 1.33
CA LEU A 349 30.04 1.79 0.84
C LEU A 349 30.13 3.31 0.69
N GLY A 350 29.12 3.93 0.09
CA GLY A 350 29.06 5.38 -0.09
C GLY A 350 29.02 6.13 1.24
N SER A 351 28.19 5.69 2.19
CA SER A 351 28.12 6.30 3.52
C SER A 351 29.43 6.14 4.30
N TYR A 352 30.14 5.03 4.16
CA TYR A 352 31.47 4.88 4.74
C TYR A 352 32.47 5.82 4.07
N TYR A 353 32.51 5.85 2.73
CA TYR A 353 33.44 6.68 1.97
C TYR A 353 33.27 8.17 2.27
N VAL A 354 32.04 8.65 2.39
CA VAL A 354 31.76 10.06 2.73
C VAL A 354 32.41 10.44 4.06
N GLN A 355 32.47 9.51 5.02
CA GLN A 355 33.02 9.75 6.35
C GLN A 355 34.54 9.49 6.42
N ALA A 356 35.01 8.44 5.76
CA ALA A 356 36.36 7.89 5.90
C ALA A 356 37.30 8.18 4.72
N GLY A 357 36.79 8.76 3.63
CA GLY A 357 37.54 9.09 2.41
C GLY A 357 38.14 7.90 1.64
N THR A 358 37.88 6.67 2.07
CA THR A 358 38.47 5.42 1.56
C THR A 358 37.43 4.30 1.55
N ILE A 359 37.73 3.16 0.91
CA ILE A 359 36.96 1.92 1.01
C ILE A 359 37.88 0.82 1.51
N THR A 360 37.41 0.01 2.46
CA THR A 360 38.11 -1.16 2.99
C THR A 360 37.38 -2.45 2.63
N SER A 361 38.08 -3.58 2.69
CA SER A 361 37.47 -4.90 2.54
C SER A 361 36.45 -5.20 3.64
N GLU A 362 36.62 -4.65 4.85
CA GLU A 362 35.70 -4.84 5.98
C GLU A 362 34.32 -4.23 5.69
N VAL A 363 34.25 -2.97 5.22
CA VAL A 363 32.96 -2.35 4.88
C VAL A 363 32.29 -3.05 3.69
N ALA A 364 33.07 -3.49 2.70
CA ALA A 364 32.55 -4.24 1.57
C ALA A 364 31.94 -5.58 2.04
N ALA A 365 32.66 -6.34 2.87
CA ALA A 365 32.20 -7.61 3.39
C ALA A 365 30.93 -7.49 4.24
N VAL A 366 30.86 -6.51 5.15
CA VAL A 366 29.69 -6.35 6.04
C VAL A 366 28.45 -5.79 5.33
N SER A 367 28.62 -5.15 4.18
CA SER A 367 27.50 -4.66 3.37
C SER A 367 26.74 -5.78 2.64
N ILE A 368 27.40 -6.90 2.35
CA ILE A 368 26.82 -8.06 1.64
C ILE A 368 25.57 -8.62 2.34
N PRO A 369 25.59 -8.98 3.65
CA PRO A 369 24.41 -9.51 4.32
C PRO A 369 23.24 -8.53 4.31
N VAL A 370 23.48 -7.23 4.47
CA VAL A 370 22.43 -6.20 4.40
C VAL A 370 21.85 -6.12 2.99
N GLY A 371 22.68 -6.13 1.95
CA GLY A 371 22.25 -6.16 0.56
C GLY A 371 21.44 -7.40 0.20
N LEU A 372 21.86 -8.59 0.65
CA LEU A 372 21.10 -9.83 0.44
C LEU A 372 19.75 -9.79 1.15
N LEU A 373 19.67 -9.28 2.38
CA LEU A 373 18.40 -9.12 3.08
C LEU A 373 17.50 -8.10 2.39
N MET A 374 18.06 -7.03 1.80
CA MET A 374 17.28 -6.08 1.02
C MET A 374 16.74 -6.69 -0.28
N ALA A 375 17.56 -7.49 -0.97
CA ALA A 375 17.10 -8.30 -2.09
C ALA A 375 15.95 -9.24 -1.67
N ALA A 376 16.03 -9.86 -0.50
CA ALA A 376 14.95 -10.70 0.04
C ALA A 376 13.67 -9.92 0.34
N VAL A 377 13.76 -8.66 0.78
CA VAL A 377 12.59 -7.78 0.99
C VAL A 377 11.86 -7.54 -0.31
N LEU A 378 12.56 -7.19 -1.39
CA LEU A 378 11.93 -7.04 -2.71
C LEU A 378 11.37 -8.38 -3.20
N TYR A 379 12.16 -9.45 -3.09
CA TYR A 379 11.80 -10.79 -3.57
C TYR A 379 10.50 -11.33 -2.92
N VAL A 380 10.27 -11.09 -1.62
CA VAL A 380 9.01 -11.54 -0.98
C VAL A 380 7.82 -10.67 -1.39
N ASN A 381 8.02 -9.38 -1.65
CA ASN A 381 6.98 -8.45 -2.06
C ASN A 381 6.45 -8.74 -3.47
N GLU A 382 7.23 -9.43 -4.29
CA GLU A 382 6.85 -9.86 -5.63
C GLU A 382 5.90 -11.09 -5.66
N PHE A 383 5.74 -11.82 -4.54
CA PHE A 383 4.85 -12.99 -4.52
C PHE A 383 3.36 -12.62 -4.65
N PRO A 384 2.82 -11.65 -3.88
CA PRO A 384 1.45 -11.19 -4.05
C PRO A 384 1.19 -10.65 -5.46
N ASP A 385 2.13 -9.87 -6.01
CA ASP A 385 1.97 -9.16 -7.27
C ASP A 385 2.17 -10.05 -8.52
N TYR A 386 2.63 -11.29 -8.34
CA TYR A 386 2.95 -12.28 -9.39
C TYR A 386 1.96 -12.34 -10.57
N ASN A 387 0.64 -12.40 -10.30
CA ASN A 387 -0.36 -12.54 -11.37
C ASN A 387 -0.46 -11.26 -12.20
N ALA A 388 -0.44 -10.10 -11.55
CA ALA A 388 -0.47 -8.80 -12.22
C ALA A 388 0.81 -8.56 -13.02
N ASP A 389 1.97 -8.77 -12.39
CA ASP A 389 3.29 -8.61 -12.99
C ASP A 389 3.48 -9.51 -14.22
N LYS A 390 3.05 -10.77 -14.13
CA LYS A 390 3.06 -11.69 -15.27
C LYS A 390 2.18 -11.19 -16.43
N THR A 391 1.04 -10.58 -16.12
CA THR A 391 0.05 -10.16 -17.14
C THR A 391 0.58 -8.99 -17.97
N VAL A 392 1.29 -8.05 -17.34
CA VAL A 392 1.91 -6.89 -18.04
C VAL A 392 3.34 -7.16 -18.53
N GLY A 393 3.85 -8.39 -18.40
CA GLY A 393 5.18 -8.77 -18.89
C GLY A 393 6.35 -8.31 -18.01
N LYS A 394 6.12 -7.99 -16.73
CA LYS A 394 7.18 -7.80 -15.74
C LYS A 394 7.72 -9.16 -15.31
N ASN A 395 8.74 -9.64 -16.01
CA ASN A 395 9.32 -10.96 -15.82
C ASN A 395 10.48 -10.94 -14.80
N HIS A 396 10.22 -10.53 -13.56
CA HIS A 396 11.17 -10.63 -12.43
C HIS A 396 11.40 -12.10 -12.00
N LEU A 397 12.28 -12.39 -11.04
CA LEU A 397 12.69 -13.77 -10.75
C LEU A 397 11.52 -14.62 -10.24
N VAL A 398 10.63 -14.07 -9.42
CA VAL A 398 9.46 -14.80 -8.93
C VAL A 398 8.52 -15.19 -10.07
N VAL A 399 8.30 -14.31 -11.05
CA VAL A 399 7.53 -14.62 -12.27
C VAL A 399 8.19 -15.72 -13.11
N ARG A 400 9.51 -15.59 -13.36
CA ARG A 400 10.30 -16.55 -14.16
C ARG A 400 10.35 -17.94 -13.54
N LEU A 401 10.54 -18.03 -12.22
CA LEU A 401 10.63 -19.30 -11.50
C LEU A 401 9.25 -19.91 -11.23
N GLY A 402 8.22 -19.07 -11.11
CA GLY A 402 6.92 -19.43 -10.56
C GLY A 402 6.94 -19.46 -9.03
N ARG A 403 5.82 -19.06 -8.40
CA ARG A 403 5.67 -18.94 -6.93
C ARG A 403 6.26 -20.13 -6.17
N ARG A 404 5.99 -21.38 -6.59
CA ARG A 404 6.48 -22.59 -5.92
C ARG A 404 8.00 -22.71 -5.89
N ARG A 405 8.68 -22.48 -7.02
CA ARG A 405 10.16 -22.60 -7.09
C ARG A 405 10.84 -21.37 -6.49
N ALA A 406 10.20 -20.21 -6.60
CA ALA A 406 10.69 -18.98 -6.02
C ALA A 406 10.87 -19.07 -4.49
N VAL A 407 10.09 -19.91 -3.79
CA VAL A 407 10.29 -20.16 -2.35
C VAL A 407 11.74 -20.60 -2.04
N TYR A 408 12.34 -21.46 -2.87
CA TYR A 408 13.72 -21.89 -2.68
C TYR A 408 14.72 -20.76 -2.93
N GLY A 409 14.44 -19.88 -3.90
CA GLY A 409 15.23 -18.67 -4.14
C GLY A 409 15.25 -17.77 -2.91
N PHE A 410 14.07 -17.49 -2.34
CA PHE A 410 13.94 -16.71 -1.12
C PHE A 410 14.72 -17.31 0.07
N ILE A 411 14.59 -18.62 0.30
CA ILE A 411 15.34 -19.33 1.37
C ILE A 411 16.85 -19.23 1.13
N THR A 412 17.28 -19.36 -0.13
CA THR A 412 18.70 -19.28 -0.50
C THR A 412 19.26 -17.90 -0.19
N ILE A 413 18.55 -16.83 -0.55
CA ILE A 413 18.99 -15.44 -0.29
C ILE A 413 19.13 -15.19 1.21
N ILE A 414 18.11 -15.56 2.01
CA ILE A 414 18.16 -15.40 3.47
C ILE A 414 19.32 -16.20 4.08
N THR A 415 19.48 -17.46 3.68
CA THR A 415 20.54 -18.32 4.22
C THR A 415 21.92 -17.80 3.83
N ALA A 416 22.07 -17.31 2.60
CA ALA A 416 23.30 -16.68 2.13
C ALA A 416 23.66 -15.42 2.92
N ALA A 417 22.67 -14.62 3.36
CA ALA A 417 22.94 -13.45 4.20
C ALA A 417 23.57 -13.82 5.55
N TYR A 418 23.01 -14.81 6.25
CA TYR A 418 23.59 -15.28 7.51
C TYR A 418 24.92 -16.02 7.31
N ALA A 419 25.06 -16.77 6.21
CA ALA A 419 26.32 -17.42 5.87
C ALA A 419 27.43 -16.39 5.58
N ALA A 420 27.10 -15.26 4.92
CA ALA A 420 28.04 -14.17 4.67
C ALA A 420 28.55 -13.54 5.98
N LEU A 421 27.67 -13.35 6.98
CA LEU A 421 28.07 -12.88 8.32
C LEU A 421 29.06 -13.84 8.99
N VAL A 422 28.73 -15.14 9.03
CA VAL A 422 29.59 -16.15 9.64
C VAL A 422 30.93 -16.23 8.93
N THR A 423 30.91 -16.24 7.60
CA THR A 423 32.12 -16.29 6.77
C THR A 423 32.99 -15.06 7.02
N GLY A 424 32.40 -13.87 7.08
CA GLY A 424 33.13 -12.64 7.40
C GLY A 424 33.83 -12.70 8.76
N VAL A 425 33.18 -13.26 9.78
CA VAL A 425 33.77 -13.41 11.12
C VAL A 425 34.86 -14.48 11.14
N LEU A 426 34.62 -15.64 10.54
CA LEU A 426 35.58 -16.75 10.49
C LEU A 426 36.85 -16.39 9.72
N THR A 427 36.72 -15.56 8.68
CA THR A 427 37.87 -15.06 7.90
C THR A 427 38.55 -13.86 8.54
N GLY A 428 38.02 -13.32 9.64
CA GLY A 428 38.53 -12.11 10.30
C GLY A 428 38.28 -10.81 9.53
N LEU A 429 37.45 -10.84 8.47
CA LEU A 429 37.13 -9.65 7.66
C LEU A 429 36.19 -8.68 8.39
N VAL A 430 35.32 -9.18 9.27
CA VAL A 430 34.41 -8.35 10.06
C VAL A 430 34.47 -8.74 11.54
N THR A 431 34.09 -7.81 12.42
CA THR A 431 34.13 -8.04 13.87
C THR A 431 33.15 -9.14 14.33
N PRO A 432 33.51 -9.96 15.34
CA PRO A 432 32.59 -10.93 15.95
C PRO A 432 31.30 -10.31 16.50
N PHE A 433 31.31 -9.02 16.88
CA PHE A 433 30.10 -8.32 17.34
C PHE A 433 29.00 -8.24 16.27
N THR A 434 29.33 -8.42 14.99
CA THR A 434 28.32 -8.52 13.91
C THR A 434 27.39 -9.73 14.07
N LEU A 435 27.79 -10.76 14.84
CA LEU A 435 26.95 -11.91 15.16
C LEU A 435 25.73 -11.56 16.01
N LEU A 436 25.63 -10.36 16.57
CA LEU A 436 24.38 -9.84 17.14
C LEU A 436 23.23 -9.91 16.11
N GLY A 437 23.54 -9.82 14.82
CA GLY A 437 22.56 -10.02 13.74
C GLY A 437 21.83 -11.38 13.80
N PHE A 438 22.41 -12.43 14.41
CA PHE A 438 21.75 -13.73 14.56
C PHE A 438 20.54 -13.72 15.50
N LEU A 439 20.37 -12.68 16.33
CA LEU A 439 19.16 -12.53 17.15
C LEU A 439 17.88 -12.42 16.32
N THR A 440 17.99 -12.13 15.01
CA THR A 440 16.85 -12.02 14.10
C THR A 440 16.47 -13.33 13.40
N VAL A 441 17.23 -14.42 13.60
CA VAL A 441 16.93 -15.74 13.01
C VAL A 441 15.50 -16.21 13.26
N PRO A 442 14.87 -16.00 14.44
CA PRO A 442 13.47 -16.33 14.65
C PRO A 442 12.51 -15.64 13.65
N HIS A 443 12.77 -14.38 13.29
CA HIS A 443 12.00 -13.65 12.28
C HIS A 443 12.23 -14.23 10.89
N ALA A 444 13.47 -14.48 10.51
CA ALA A 444 13.82 -15.09 9.22
C ALA A 444 13.15 -16.46 9.04
N VAL A 445 13.21 -17.33 10.07
CA VAL A 445 12.57 -18.64 10.07
C VAL A 445 11.04 -18.51 9.96
N ARG A 446 10.42 -17.54 10.65
CA ARG A 446 8.99 -17.29 10.53
C ARG A 446 8.61 -16.82 9.13
N ALA A 447 9.40 -15.96 8.50
CA ALA A 447 9.19 -15.52 7.12
C ALA A 447 9.26 -16.72 6.14
N MET A 448 10.34 -17.51 6.22
CA MET A 448 10.52 -18.70 5.37
C MET A 448 9.40 -19.74 5.56
N LYS A 449 9.02 -20.05 6.80
CA LYS A 449 7.92 -20.99 7.09
C LYS A 449 6.57 -20.50 6.58
N THR A 450 6.30 -19.21 6.71
CA THR A 450 5.03 -18.61 6.24
C THR A 450 4.96 -18.66 4.72
N LEU A 451 6.02 -18.21 4.05
CA LEU A 451 6.09 -18.23 2.59
C LEU A 451 5.99 -19.66 2.04
N TRP A 452 6.71 -20.62 2.62
CA TRP A 452 6.66 -22.02 2.20
C TRP A 452 5.26 -22.62 2.28
N LYS A 453 4.51 -22.31 3.34
CA LYS A 453 3.15 -22.86 3.52
C LYS A 453 2.12 -22.17 2.63
N ASN A 454 2.29 -20.87 2.37
CA ASN A 454 1.24 -20.01 1.82
C ASN A 454 1.60 -19.36 0.48
N TYR A 455 2.64 -19.81 -0.23
CA TYR A 455 3.14 -19.17 -1.46
C TYR A 455 2.09 -18.93 -2.56
N ASN A 456 0.99 -19.69 -2.54
CA ASN A 456 -0.11 -19.58 -3.51
C ASN A 456 -1.28 -18.69 -3.04
N ASN A 457 -1.28 -18.23 -1.79
CA ASN A 457 -2.36 -17.42 -1.23
C ASN A 457 -1.82 -16.11 -0.67
N SER A 458 -1.96 -15.06 -1.46
CA SER A 458 -1.39 -13.73 -1.23
C SER A 458 -1.81 -13.15 0.13
N MET A 459 -3.07 -13.28 0.55
CA MET A 459 -3.54 -12.75 1.84
C MET A 459 -2.77 -13.30 3.04
N TYR A 460 -2.32 -14.57 2.98
CA TYR A 460 -1.56 -15.20 4.06
C TYR A 460 -0.05 -14.90 4.01
N LEU A 461 0.42 -14.07 3.07
CA LEU A 461 1.82 -13.65 2.94
C LEU A 461 2.17 -12.39 3.73
N ILE A 462 1.19 -11.67 4.29
CA ILE A 462 1.42 -10.50 5.16
C ILE A 462 2.48 -10.78 6.25
N PRO A 463 2.42 -11.90 7.01
CA PRO A 463 3.44 -12.19 8.01
C PRO A 463 4.82 -12.50 7.40
N ALA A 464 4.88 -13.00 6.16
CA ALA A 464 6.15 -13.23 5.47
C ALA A 464 6.81 -11.88 5.16
N CYS A 465 6.11 -10.96 4.48
CA CYS A 465 6.61 -9.60 4.17
C CYS A 465 7.06 -8.86 5.44
N ALA A 466 6.22 -8.83 6.48
CA ALA A 466 6.52 -8.13 7.71
C ALA A 466 7.74 -8.71 8.45
N ASN A 467 7.90 -10.04 8.51
CA ASN A 467 9.07 -10.65 9.16
C ASN A 467 10.34 -10.49 8.32
N THR A 468 10.26 -10.47 6.98
CA THR A 468 11.43 -10.19 6.13
C THR A 468 11.93 -8.76 6.33
N ILE A 469 11.03 -7.77 6.37
CA ILE A 469 11.39 -6.37 6.66
C ILE A 469 12.01 -6.25 8.06
N LYS A 470 11.40 -6.87 9.09
CA LYS A 470 11.98 -6.93 10.44
C LYS A 470 13.36 -7.57 10.44
N THR A 471 13.55 -8.65 9.69
CA THR A 471 14.85 -9.33 9.56
C THR A 471 15.88 -8.38 8.97
N HIS A 472 15.58 -7.69 7.86
CA HIS A 472 16.48 -6.69 7.28
C HIS A 472 16.83 -5.57 8.27
N VAL A 473 15.80 -4.89 8.81
CA VAL A 473 15.99 -3.72 9.66
C VAL A 473 16.73 -4.07 10.95
N TYR A 474 16.27 -5.08 11.69
CA TYR A 474 16.90 -5.44 12.95
C TYR A 474 18.30 -6.02 12.75
N THR A 475 18.55 -6.80 11.70
CA THR A 475 19.89 -7.34 11.45
C THR A 475 20.87 -6.21 11.15
N GLY A 476 20.53 -5.29 10.26
CA GLY A 476 21.39 -4.17 9.94
C GLY A 476 21.63 -3.21 11.13
N LEU A 477 20.61 -2.97 11.98
CA LEU A 477 20.78 -2.17 13.19
C LEU A 477 21.63 -2.89 14.25
N LEU A 478 21.49 -4.20 14.42
CA LEU A 478 22.29 -4.99 15.36
C LEU A 478 23.76 -5.11 14.92
N ILE A 479 24.01 -5.23 13.61
CA ILE A 479 25.36 -5.17 13.04
C ILE A 479 25.96 -3.78 13.25
N THR A 480 25.19 -2.71 12.97
CA THR A 480 25.58 -1.32 13.24
C THR A 480 25.97 -1.14 14.70
N LEU A 481 25.14 -1.64 15.64
CA LEU A 481 25.45 -1.64 17.07
C LEU A 481 26.73 -2.41 17.38
N GLY A 482 26.95 -3.56 16.75
CA GLY A 482 28.18 -4.34 16.90
C GLY A 482 29.44 -3.55 16.56
N TYR A 483 29.41 -2.72 15.51
CA TYR A 483 30.52 -1.81 15.17
C TYR A 483 30.70 -0.67 16.18
N ILE A 484 29.60 -0.13 16.71
CA ILE A 484 29.66 0.87 17.78
C ILE A 484 30.29 0.27 19.04
N VAL A 485 29.91 -0.96 19.41
CA VAL A 485 30.50 -1.69 20.55
C VAL A 485 31.98 -2.00 20.31
N LYS A 486 32.36 -2.44 19.10
CA LYS A 486 33.78 -2.61 18.70
C LYS A 486 34.58 -1.32 18.88
N ALA A 487 33.96 -0.15 18.69
CA ALA A 487 34.62 1.13 18.90
C ALA A 487 34.75 1.49 20.39
N ALA A 488 33.93 0.93 21.27
CA ALA A 488 33.94 1.27 22.71
C ALA A 488 34.95 0.43 23.52
N VAL A 489 35.30 -0.75 23.02
CA VAL A 489 36.26 -1.70 23.60
C VAL A 489 37.59 -1.58 22.86
#